data_AF-A0A0F9MQQ5-F1
#
_entry.id   AF-A0A0F9MQQ5-F1
#
_cell.length_a   1.000
_cell.length_b   1.000
_cell.length_c   1.000
_cell.angle_alpha   90.00
_cell.angle_beta   90.00
_cell.angle_gamma   90.00
#
_symmetry.space_group_name_H-M   'P 1'
#
loop_
_entity.id
_entity.type
_entity.pdbx_description
1 polymer ?
#
loop_
_entity_poly.entity_id
_entity_poly.type
_entity_poly.pdbx_seq_one_letter_code
_entity_poly.pdbx_strand_id
1 'polypeptide(L)'
;IYEKQGTDVTAKKARELAIEHKIPYSHCLADEDGIGGAVVDTNRGFKGFIANSSAFENLVTGEKENYVNLKSQCSYTLAEFVNDHKIAIDIEPDEFVSEVPGLTYEVFKEMLIEELENVKSKNIGKDMKLRVRSKDEVKEDIGRSPDLSDTLMMRMWYEVSPKVGEKSMSSYTPQLREYKGSRF
;
A
#
# COMPACT_ATOMS: atom_id res chain seq x y z
N ILE A 1 -3.66 -0.72 16.58
CA ILE A 1 -4.75 -1.22 15.69
C ILE A 1 -6.11 -0.73 16.20
N TYR A 2 -6.98 -0.32 15.29
CA TYR A 2 -8.32 0.22 15.56
C TYR A 2 -9.34 -0.54 14.68
N GLU A 3 -10.58 -0.74 15.15
CA GLU A 3 -11.63 -1.45 14.38
C GLU A 3 -13.00 -0.82 14.60
N LYS A 4 -13.87 -0.82 13.57
CA LYS A 4 -15.29 -0.42 13.62
C LYS A 4 -15.55 0.98 14.23
N GLN A 5 -14.88 2.00 13.69
CA GLN A 5 -15.04 3.39 14.12
C GLN A 5 -15.64 4.26 13.01
N GLY A 6 -16.35 5.32 13.39
CA GLY A 6 -16.85 6.33 12.46
C GLY A 6 -15.71 7.05 11.75
N THR A 7 -15.96 7.54 10.53
CA THR A 7 -14.93 8.24 9.73
C THR A 7 -14.42 9.52 10.39
N ASP A 8 -15.27 10.19 11.18
CA ASP A 8 -14.93 11.34 12.01
C ASP A 8 -13.92 10.99 13.11
N VAL A 9 -14.14 9.87 13.80
CA VAL A 9 -13.24 9.35 14.85
C VAL A 9 -11.91 8.93 14.22
N THR A 10 -11.95 8.19 13.12
CA THR A 10 -10.77 7.76 12.37
C THR A 10 -9.96 8.96 11.87
N ALA A 11 -10.61 9.99 11.32
CA ALA A 11 -9.95 11.20 10.87
C ALA A 11 -9.25 11.94 12.00
N LYS A 12 -9.92 12.09 13.13
CA LYS A 12 -9.34 12.71 14.33
C LYS A 12 -8.11 11.94 14.82
N LYS A 13 -8.23 10.61 14.98
CA LYS A 13 -7.12 9.76 15.45
C LYS A 13 -5.94 9.76 14.50
N ALA A 14 -6.17 9.66 13.19
CA ALA A 14 -5.10 9.69 12.20
C ALA A 14 -4.31 11.01 12.26
N ARG A 15 -5.01 12.13 12.49
CA ARG A 15 -4.38 13.43 12.69
C ARG A 15 -3.58 13.50 13.99
N GLU A 16 -4.11 12.99 15.07
CA GLU A 16 -3.43 12.95 16.38
C GLU A 16 -2.15 12.11 16.29
N LEU A 17 -2.21 10.92 15.70
CA LEU A 17 -1.04 10.06 15.46
C LEU A 17 0.00 10.75 14.56
N ALA A 18 -0.43 11.43 13.50
CA ALA A 18 0.49 12.18 12.64
C ALA A 18 1.21 13.29 13.41
N ILE A 19 0.53 13.98 14.32
CA ILE A 19 1.15 15.01 15.18
C ILE A 19 2.12 14.37 16.19
N GLU A 20 1.66 13.33 16.89
CA GLU A 20 2.42 12.61 17.92
C GLU A 20 3.75 12.07 17.35
N HIS A 21 3.66 11.38 16.21
CA HIS A 21 4.82 10.81 15.52
C HIS A 21 5.55 11.80 14.60
N LYS A 22 5.16 13.09 14.61
CA LYS A 22 5.76 14.17 13.81
C LYS A 22 5.81 13.85 12.30
N ILE A 23 4.77 13.20 11.79
CA ILE A 23 4.62 12.86 10.38
C ILE A 23 4.02 14.07 9.66
N PRO A 24 4.71 14.65 8.66
CA PRO A 24 4.14 15.70 7.82
C PRO A 24 2.87 15.19 7.15
N TYR A 25 1.81 16.01 7.10
CA TYR A 25 0.53 15.59 6.50
C TYR A 25 0.66 15.19 5.03
N SER A 26 1.63 15.75 4.30
CA SER A 26 1.97 15.34 2.93
C SER A 26 2.47 13.90 2.81
N HIS A 27 2.84 13.26 3.93
CA HIS A 27 3.25 11.87 4.05
C HIS A 27 2.16 10.99 4.69
N CYS A 28 0.98 11.54 4.96
CA CYS A 28 -0.20 10.79 5.38
C CYS A 28 -1.03 10.43 4.14
N LEU A 29 -1.46 9.17 4.05
CA LEU A 29 -2.23 8.64 2.92
C LEU A 29 -3.46 7.88 3.45
N ALA A 30 -4.61 8.01 2.79
CA ALA A 30 -5.82 7.27 3.11
C ALA A 30 -6.53 6.78 1.85
N ASP A 31 -7.23 5.65 1.94
CA ASP A 31 -8.02 5.06 0.84
C ASP A 31 -9.25 5.92 0.53
N GLU A 32 -9.43 6.30 -0.75
CA GLU A 32 -10.54 7.09 -1.25
C GLU A 32 -11.54 6.29 -2.11
N ASP A 33 -11.29 5.01 -2.40
CA ASP A 33 -12.22 4.20 -3.22
C ASP A 33 -13.51 3.80 -2.45
N GLY A 34 -13.64 4.21 -1.18
CA GLY A 34 -14.81 3.95 -0.32
C GLY A 34 -15.11 5.08 0.66
N ILE A 35 -15.49 4.73 1.89
CA ILE A 35 -15.85 5.73 2.93
C ILE A 35 -14.67 6.56 3.43
N GLY A 36 -13.43 6.16 3.11
CA GLY A 36 -12.21 6.82 3.57
C GLY A 36 -11.96 8.20 2.94
N GLY A 37 -12.67 8.57 1.86
CA GLY A 37 -12.66 9.95 1.33
C GLY A 37 -12.98 11.00 2.39
N ALA A 38 -13.90 10.69 3.32
CA ALA A 38 -14.22 11.58 4.44
C ALA A 38 -13.01 11.87 5.36
N VAL A 39 -12.05 10.94 5.46
CA VAL A 39 -10.81 11.13 6.24
C VAL A 39 -9.90 12.13 5.55
N VAL A 40 -9.76 12.05 4.23
CA VAL A 40 -8.95 13.00 3.43
C VAL A 40 -9.58 14.39 3.45
N ASP A 41 -10.90 14.47 3.24
CA ASP A 41 -11.65 15.73 3.26
C ASP A 41 -11.51 16.48 4.60
N THR A 42 -11.58 15.72 5.70
CA THR A 42 -11.44 16.26 7.06
C THR A 42 -10.00 16.71 7.35
N ASN A 43 -9.01 15.96 6.87
CA ASN A 43 -7.59 16.20 7.14
C ASN A 43 -6.86 16.82 5.94
N ARG A 44 -7.10 18.12 5.70
CA ARG A 44 -6.40 18.88 4.66
C ARG A 44 -4.88 18.67 4.72
N GLY A 45 -4.32 18.20 3.60
CA GLY A 45 -2.90 17.89 3.45
C GLY A 45 -2.61 16.39 3.34
N PHE A 46 -3.52 15.54 3.84
CA PHE A 46 -3.45 14.10 3.60
C PHE A 46 -3.64 13.82 2.11
N LYS A 47 -3.00 12.75 1.64
CA LYS A 47 -3.09 12.26 0.27
C LYS A 47 -4.20 11.21 0.17
N GLY A 48 -4.85 11.20 -0.98
CA GLY A 48 -5.80 10.18 -1.38
C GLY A 48 -5.15 9.04 -2.15
N PHE A 49 -5.53 7.81 -1.83
CA PHE A 49 -5.22 6.63 -2.62
C PHE A 49 -6.47 6.15 -3.33
N ILE A 50 -6.47 6.19 -4.67
CA ILE A 50 -7.58 5.70 -5.50
C ILE A 50 -7.09 4.42 -6.17
N ALA A 51 -7.42 3.27 -5.58
CA ALA A 51 -6.87 1.96 -5.95
C ALA A 51 -7.12 1.61 -7.43
N ASN A 52 -8.29 1.98 -7.95
CA ASN A 52 -8.69 1.75 -9.33
C ASN A 52 -8.21 2.80 -10.34
N SER A 53 -7.46 3.82 -9.91
CA SER A 53 -6.88 4.80 -10.82
C SER A 53 -5.82 4.19 -11.74
N SER A 54 -5.45 4.92 -12.80
CA SER A 54 -4.34 4.50 -13.67
C SER A 54 -3.04 4.43 -12.89
N ALA A 55 -2.24 3.38 -13.16
CA ALA A 55 -0.86 3.33 -12.72
C ALA A 55 -0.08 4.56 -13.22
N PHE A 56 0.85 5.02 -12.40
CA PHE A 56 1.78 6.09 -12.74
C PHE A 56 2.83 5.61 -13.75
N GLU A 57 3.44 6.55 -14.46
CA GLU A 57 4.65 6.28 -15.23
C GLU A 57 5.79 5.88 -14.29
N ASN A 58 6.66 4.98 -14.76
CA ASN A 58 7.85 4.62 -14.02
C ASN A 58 8.74 5.87 -13.85
N LEU A 59 9.13 6.18 -12.62
CA LEU A 59 9.87 7.40 -12.30
C LEU A 59 11.27 7.47 -12.93
N VAL A 60 11.83 6.33 -13.34
CA VAL A 60 13.16 6.23 -13.97
C VAL A 60 13.06 6.28 -15.49
N THR A 61 12.20 5.46 -16.09
CA THR A 61 12.09 5.36 -17.56
C THR A 61 11.17 6.43 -18.15
N GLY A 62 10.24 6.97 -17.35
CA GLY A 62 9.16 7.83 -17.82
C GLY A 62 8.10 7.09 -18.63
N GLU A 63 8.16 5.76 -18.69
CA GLU A 63 7.23 4.94 -19.48
C GLU A 63 6.12 4.37 -18.60
N LYS A 64 4.93 4.24 -19.19
CA LYS A 64 3.81 3.60 -18.51
C LYS A 64 3.93 2.08 -18.59
N GLU A 65 4.21 1.45 -17.46
CA GLU A 65 4.30 0.00 -17.33
C GLU A 65 2.93 -0.67 -17.44
N ASN A 66 2.93 -1.97 -17.71
CA ASN A 66 1.73 -2.72 -18.09
C ASN A 66 0.83 -3.10 -16.90
N TYR A 67 0.60 -2.22 -15.93
CA TYR A 67 -0.31 -2.47 -14.81
C TYR A 67 -1.76 -2.09 -15.13
N VAL A 68 -2.72 -2.88 -14.62
CA VAL A 68 -4.15 -2.59 -14.85
C VAL A 68 -4.61 -1.35 -14.08
N ASN A 69 -4.08 -1.11 -12.89
CA ASN A 69 -4.42 0.02 -12.01
C ASN A 69 -3.30 0.29 -10.99
N LEU A 70 -3.44 1.38 -10.24
CA LEU A 70 -2.50 1.82 -9.22
C LEU A 70 -2.32 0.79 -8.09
N LYS A 71 -3.40 0.11 -7.67
CA LYS A 71 -3.30 -1.01 -6.72
C LYS A 71 -2.31 -2.06 -7.20
N SER A 72 -2.43 -2.46 -8.47
CA SER A 72 -1.53 -3.47 -9.04
C SER A 72 -0.10 -2.97 -9.05
N GLN A 73 0.16 -1.74 -9.52
CA GLN A 73 1.51 -1.17 -9.48
C GLN A 73 2.11 -1.21 -8.07
N CYS A 74 1.39 -0.68 -7.07
CA CYS A 74 1.85 -0.65 -5.68
C CYS A 74 2.04 -2.04 -5.08
N SER A 75 1.19 -3.03 -5.41
CA SER A 75 1.36 -4.41 -4.95
C SER A 75 2.61 -5.08 -5.52
N TYR A 76 2.91 -4.87 -6.80
CA TYR A 76 4.16 -5.40 -7.39
C TYR A 76 5.39 -4.69 -6.80
N THR A 77 5.33 -3.37 -6.60
CA THR A 77 6.38 -2.63 -5.91
C THR A 77 6.60 -3.13 -4.47
N LEU A 78 5.52 -3.45 -3.73
CA LEU A 78 5.64 -4.04 -2.39
C LEU A 78 6.39 -5.37 -2.44
N ALA A 79 6.05 -6.25 -3.40
CA ALA A 79 6.73 -7.53 -3.56
C ALA A 79 8.23 -7.34 -3.89
N GLU A 80 8.58 -6.39 -4.75
CA GLU A 80 9.98 -6.04 -5.03
C GLU A 80 10.70 -5.56 -3.77
N PHE A 81 10.09 -4.66 -2.99
CA PHE A 81 10.71 -4.13 -1.77
C PHE A 81 10.92 -5.21 -0.71
N VAL A 82 9.98 -6.15 -0.57
CA VAL A 82 10.11 -7.29 0.35
C VAL A 82 11.25 -8.21 -0.13
N ASN A 83 11.27 -8.57 -1.41
CA ASN A 83 12.27 -9.49 -1.97
C ASN A 83 13.70 -8.90 -1.97
N ASP A 84 13.80 -7.58 -2.14
CA ASP A 84 15.07 -6.85 -2.10
C ASP A 84 15.48 -6.43 -0.68
N HIS A 85 14.74 -6.84 0.36
CA HIS A 85 14.96 -6.44 1.76
C HIS A 85 15.01 -4.92 1.98
N LYS A 86 14.21 -4.15 1.23
CA LYS A 86 14.09 -2.68 1.32
C LYS A 86 13.03 -2.22 2.33
N ILE A 87 12.20 -3.14 2.81
CA ILE A 87 11.16 -2.86 3.80
C ILE A 87 11.20 -3.92 4.91
N ALA A 88 10.99 -3.48 6.15
CA ALA A 88 10.81 -4.32 7.32
C ALA A 88 9.78 -3.67 8.24
N ILE A 89 9.10 -4.49 9.05
CA ILE A 89 8.27 -4.01 10.15
C ILE A 89 9.06 -4.27 11.42
N ASP A 90 9.47 -3.19 12.05
CA ASP A 90 10.26 -3.18 13.27
C ASP A 90 9.35 -2.71 14.40
N ILE A 91 8.74 -3.67 15.09
CA ILE A 91 7.83 -3.44 16.22
C ILE A 91 8.20 -4.47 17.28
N GLU A 92 8.64 -3.98 18.44
CA GLU A 92 8.85 -4.84 19.60
C GLU A 92 7.49 -5.20 20.26
N PRO A 93 7.32 -6.40 20.84
CA PRO A 93 6.04 -6.83 21.39
C PRO A 93 5.46 -5.89 22.46
N ASP A 94 6.29 -5.21 23.23
CA ASP A 94 5.90 -4.24 24.26
C ASP A 94 5.52 -2.86 23.69
N GLU A 95 5.90 -2.56 22.45
CA GLU A 95 5.49 -1.36 21.70
C GLU A 95 4.17 -1.56 20.94
N PHE A 96 3.70 -2.81 20.80
CA PHE A 96 2.48 -3.11 20.06
C PHE A 96 1.22 -2.61 20.81
N VAL A 97 0.53 -1.65 20.20
CA VAL A 97 -0.72 -1.06 20.75
C VAL A 97 -1.93 -1.44 19.90
N SER A 98 -2.99 -1.94 20.54
CA SER A 98 -4.27 -2.25 19.92
C SER A 98 -5.46 -1.89 20.82
N GLU A 99 -6.49 -1.27 20.23
CA GLU A 99 -7.81 -1.10 20.88
C GLU A 99 -8.72 -2.32 20.69
N VAL A 100 -8.32 -3.29 19.86
CA VAL A 100 -9.11 -4.49 19.57
C VAL A 100 -8.89 -5.53 20.67
N PRO A 101 -9.93 -5.91 21.44
CA PRO A 101 -9.79 -6.89 22.51
C PRO A 101 -9.26 -8.24 22.00
N GLY A 102 -8.24 -8.77 22.66
CA GLY A 102 -7.64 -10.06 22.30
C GLY A 102 -6.66 -10.02 21.13
N LEU A 103 -6.46 -8.87 20.47
CA LEU A 103 -5.44 -8.73 19.43
C LEU A 103 -4.08 -8.50 20.08
N THR A 104 -3.28 -9.55 20.19
CA THR A 104 -1.88 -9.49 20.62
C THR A 104 -0.94 -9.24 19.45
N TYR A 105 0.32 -8.92 19.73
CA TYR A 105 1.36 -8.80 18.70
C TYR A 105 1.47 -10.07 17.84
N GLU A 106 1.47 -11.26 18.44
CA GLU A 106 1.57 -12.52 17.70
C GLU A 106 0.37 -12.76 16.79
N VAL A 107 -0.86 -12.49 17.27
CA VAL A 107 -2.06 -12.60 16.44
C VAL A 107 -2.01 -11.61 15.28
N PHE A 108 -1.60 -10.37 15.54
CA PHE A 108 -1.41 -9.37 14.49
C PHE A 108 -0.37 -9.82 13.44
N LYS A 109 0.74 -10.40 13.88
CA LYS A 109 1.81 -10.89 13.01
C LYS A 109 1.33 -12.05 12.13
N GLU A 110 0.63 -13.02 12.71
CA GLU A 110 0.02 -14.13 11.96
C GLU A 110 -1.00 -13.62 10.94
N MET A 111 -1.88 -12.70 11.33
CA MET A 111 -2.85 -12.07 10.43
C MET A 111 -2.17 -11.35 9.27
N LEU A 112 -1.09 -10.62 9.55
CA LEU A 112 -0.35 -9.91 8.52
C LEU A 112 0.34 -10.88 7.55
N ILE A 113 0.94 -11.95 8.05
CA ILE A 113 1.59 -12.98 7.22
C ILE A 113 0.54 -13.63 6.31
N GLU A 114 -0.60 -14.05 6.85
CA GLU A 114 -1.71 -14.65 6.09
C GLU A 114 -2.22 -13.71 4.98
N GLU A 115 -2.33 -12.41 5.27
CA GLU A 115 -2.69 -11.43 4.26
C GLU A 115 -1.62 -11.25 3.18
N LEU A 116 -0.35 -11.15 3.57
CA LEU A 116 0.77 -10.97 2.64
C LEU A 116 0.94 -12.18 1.71
N GLU A 117 0.68 -13.40 2.19
CA GLU A 117 0.65 -14.62 1.36
C GLU A 117 -0.43 -14.57 0.27
N ASN A 118 -1.42 -13.69 0.42
CA ASN A 118 -2.49 -13.50 -0.56
C ASN A 118 -2.22 -12.36 -1.56
N VAL A 119 -1.13 -11.60 -1.39
CA VAL A 119 -0.67 -10.59 -2.35
C VAL A 119 0.00 -11.30 -3.54
N LYS A 120 -0.83 -11.89 -4.41
CA LYS A 120 -0.40 -12.71 -5.55
C LYS A 120 -0.87 -12.10 -6.86
N SER A 121 -0.04 -12.25 -7.90
CA SER A 121 -0.45 -11.93 -9.27
C SER A 121 -1.62 -12.82 -9.69
N LYS A 122 -2.60 -12.24 -10.37
CA LYS A 122 -3.62 -13.05 -11.02
C LYS A 122 -3.07 -13.47 -12.38
N ASN A 123 -2.94 -14.77 -12.60
CA ASN A 123 -2.42 -15.29 -13.85
C ASN A 123 -3.45 -15.02 -14.97
N ILE A 124 -3.12 -14.09 -15.85
CA ILE A 124 -3.90 -13.70 -17.02
C ILE A 124 -2.93 -13.73 -18.19
N GLY A 125 -3.38 -14.24 -19.34
CA GLY A 125 -2.52 -14.59 -20.48
C GLY A 125 -1.50 -13.52 -20.88
N LYS A 126 -0.48 -13.93 -21.66
CA LYS A 126 0.73 -13.15 -21.96
C LYS A 126 0.53 -11.70 -22.43
N ASP A 127 -0.62 -11.37 -23.01
CA ASP A 127 -0.91 -10.02 -23.56
C ASP A 127 -1.79 -9.16 -22.62
N MET A 128 -2.09 -9.64 -21.41
CA MET A 128 -2.93 -8.94 -20.46
C MET A 128 -2.12 -8.07 -19.50
N LYS A 129 -2.72 -6.95 -19.07
CA LYS A 129 -2.11 -6.06 -18.07
C LYS A 129 -1.88 -6.80 -16.73
N LEU A 130 -0.73 -6.60 -16.12
CA LEU A 130 -0.39 -7.09 -14.79
C LEU A 130 -1.47 -6.66 -13.78
N ARG A 131 -1.98 -7.66 -13.05
CA ARG A 131 -2.96 -7.47 -11.99
C ARG A 131 -2.65 -8.38 -10.81
N VAL A 132 -3.18 -8.01 -9.66
CA VAL A 132 -3.17 -8.83 -8.45
C VAL A 132 -4.58 -9.33 -8.12
N ARG A 133 -4.68 -10.25 -7.16
CA ARG A 133 -5.96 -10.68 -6.59
C ARG A 133 -6.75 -9.49 -6.06
N SER A 134 -8.07 -9.50 -6.22
CA SER A 134 -8.95 -8.46 -5.69
C SER A 134 -9.12 -8.58 -4.17
N LYS A 135 -9.61 -7.51 -3.54
CA LYS A 135 -9.93 -7.50 -2.11
C LYS A 135 -10.99 -8.55 -1.75
N ASP A 136 -12.00 -8.70 -2.60
CA ASP A 136 -13.06 -9.69 -2.43
C ASP A 136 -12.52 -11.13 -2.52
N GLU A 137 -11.65 -11.40 -3.50
CA GLU A 137 -11.02 -12.73 -3.65
C GLU A 137 -10.15 -13.09 -2.44
N VAL A 138 -9.45 -12.13 -1.84
CA VAL A 138 -8.66 -12.39 -0.63
C VAL A 138 -9.60 -12.59 0.57
N LYS A 139 -10.65 -11.79 0.69
CA LYS A 139 -11.64 -11.91 1.77
C LYS A 139 -12.39 -13.24 1.76
N GLU A 140 -12.68 -13.78 0.57
CA GLU A 140 -13.26 -15.12 0.42
C GLU A 140 -12.33 -16.21 0.97
N ASP A 141 -11.02 -16.07 0.78
CA ASP A 141 -10.03 -17.05 1.23
C ASP A 141 -9.77 -16.99 2.74
N ILE A 142 -9.56 -15.80 3.28
CA ILE A 142 -9.13 -15.60 4.69
C ILE A 142 -10.29 -15.25 5.63
N GLY A 143 -11.50 -15.11 5.10
CA GLY A 143 -12.72 -14.80 5.87
C GLY A 143 -12.83 -13.35 6.38
N ARG A 144 -11.88 -12.48 6.04
CA ARG A 144 -11.81 -11.08 6.50
C ARG A 144 -11.13 -10.18 5.48
N SER A 145 -11.32 -8.88 5.63
CA SER A 145 -10.69 -7.87 4.76
C SER A 145 -9.17 -7.84 4.97
N PRO A 146 -8.35 -7.75 3.90
CA PRO A 146 -6.89 -7.69 4.00
C PRO A 146 -6.38 -6.25 4.27
N ASP A 147 -6.83 -5.63 5.35
CA ASP A 147 -6.55 -4.22 5.62
C ASP A 147 -5.09 -3.94 6.03
N LEU A 148 -4.39 -4.93 6.60
CA LEU A 148 -2.99 -4.77 7.03
C LEU A 148 -2.04 -4.73 5.82
N SER A 149 -2.19 -5.68 4.91
CA SER A 149 -1.44 -5.75 3.66
C SER A 149 -1.83 -4.64 2.68
N ASP A 150 -3.12 -4.25 2.62
CA ASP A 150 -3.55 -3.07 1.85
C ASP A 150 -2.84 -1.80 2.39
N THR A 151 -2.63 -1.67 3.70
CA THR A 151 -1.89 -0.53 4.29
C THR A 151 -0.42 -0.51 3.84
N LEU A 152 0.27 -1.65 3.84
CA LEU A 152 1.65 -1.74 3.35
C LEU A 152 1.74 -1.47 1.85
N MET A 153 0.77 -1.98 1.08
CA MET A 153 0.66 -1.72 -0.36
C MET A 153 0.46 -0.23 -0.62
N MET A 154 -0.44 0.43 0.09
CA MET A 154 -0.66 1.87 -0.04
C MET A 154 0.60 2.67 0.29
N ARG A 155 1.45 2.23 1.22
CA ARG A 155 2.75 2.87 1.46
C ARG A 155 3.53 3.02 0.15
N MET A 156 3.56 1.99 -0.69
CA MET A 156 4.34 2.00 -1.93
C MET A 156 3.92 3.11 -2.91
N TRP A 157 2.77 3.76 -2.69
CA TRP A 157 2.39 4.98 -3.39
C TRP A 157 3.50 6.05 -3.36
N TYR A 158 4.24 6.20 -2.27
CA TYR A 158 5.33 7.18 -2.18
C TYR A 158 6.56 6.80 -3.03
N GLU A 159 6.67 5.53 -3.41
CA GLU A 159 7.76 5.01 -4.24
C GLU A 159 7.44 5.12 -5.74
N VAL A 160 6.15 5.18 -6.10
CA VAL A 160 5.68 5.21 -7.49
C VAL A 160 5.06 6.55 -7.91
N SER A 161 4.65 7.38 -6.95
CA SER A 161 4.00 8.65 -7.25
C SER A 161 5.01 9.71 -7.72
N PRO A 162 4.63 10.56 -8.69
CA PRO A 162 5.46 11.68 -9.11
C PRO A 162 5.70 12.66 -7.95
N LYS A 163 6.96 13.07 -7.75
CA LYS A 163 7.31 14.08 -6.75
C LYS A 163 6.99 15.47 -7.28
N VAL A 164 6.22 16.24 -6.50
CA VAL A 164 5.86 17.63 -6.86
C VAL A 164 7.13 18.48 -6.92
N GLY A 165 7.55 18.88 -8.12
CA GLY A 165 8.69 19.77 -8.35
C GLY A 165 9.86 19.13 -9.11
N GLU A 166 9.90 17.81 -9.27
CA GLU A 166 10.89 17.13 -10.11
C GLU A 166 10.35 17.06 -11.54
N LYS A 167 10.75 18.02 -12.39
CA LYS A 167 10.69 17.80 -13.83
C LYS A 167 11.56 16.58 -14.15
N SER A 168 11.06 15.70 -15.00
CA SER A 168 11.77 14.50 -15.46
C SER A 168 13.22 14.82 -15.79
N MET A 169 14.13 14.26 -14.99
CA MET A 169 15.55 14.24 -15.33
C MET A 169 15.73 13.19 -16.43
N SER A 170 15.50 13.63 -17.67
CA SER A 170 16.00 12.91 -18.83
C SER A 170 17.51 12.74 -18.66
N SER A 171 17.99 11.50 -18.82
CA SER A 171 19.38 11.03 -18.90
C SER A 171 20.12 10.61 -17.61
N TYR A 172 19.51 9.76 -16.77
CA TYR A 172 20.30 8.79 -16.00
C TYR A 172 19.92 7.38 -16.44
N THR A 173 20.90 6.60 -16.89
CA THR A 173 20.70 5.20 -17.32
C THR A 173 21.27 4.27 -16.24
N PRO A 174 20.49 3.80 -15.25
CA PRO A 174 20.88 2.63 -14.49
C PRO A 174 20.80 1.42 -15.43
N GLN A 175 21.85 0.61 -15.43
CA GLN A 175 21.96 -0.59 -16.26
C GLN A 175 20.74 -1.50 -16.02
N LEU A 176 19.97 -1.75 -17.09
CA LEU A 176 18.83 -2.66 -17.13
C LEU A 176 19.21 -4.02 -16.55
N ARG A 177 18.66 -4.38 -15.39
CA ARG A 177 18.58 -5.78 -14.99
C ARG A 177 17.35 -6.38 -15.66
N GLU A 178 17.60 -7.29 -16.59
CA GLU A 178 16.56 -8.11 -17.21
C GLU A 178 15.64 -8.70 -16.15
N TYR A 179 14.34 -8.48 -16.32
CA TYR A 179 13.29 -9.11 -15.54
C TYR A 179 13.28 -10.61 -15.87
N LYS A 180 14.10 -11.39 -15.16
CA LYS A 180 14.07 -12.85 -15.22
C LYS A 180 12.89 -13.30 -14.37
N GLY A 181 11.80 -13.64 -15.05
CA GLY A 181 10.53 -14.04 -14.44
C GLY A 181 10.72 -14.93 -13.22
N SER A 182 10.38 -14.38 -12.05
CA SER A 182 10.30 -15.12 -10.80
C SER A 182 9.06 -16.00 -10.84
N ARG A 183 9.26 -17.31 -10.63
CA ARG A 183 8.20 -18.26 -10.37
C ARG A 183 7.63 -18.01 -8.97
N PHE A 184 6.30 -18.04 -8.90
CA PHE A 184 5.50 -18.16 -7.67
C PHE A 184 5.88 -19.41 -6.87
#